data_AF-A0A7V3FV34-F1
#
_entry.id   AF-A0A7V3FV34-F1
#
_cell.length_a   1.000
_cell.length_b   1.000
_cell.length_c   1.000
_cell.angle_alpha   90.00
_cell.angle_beta   90.00
_cell.angle_gamma   90.00
#
_symmetry.space_group_name_H-M   'P 1'
#
loop_
_entity.id
_entity.type
_entity.pdbx_description
1 polymer ?
#
loop_
_entity_poly.entity_id
_entity_poly.type
_entity_poly.pdbx_seq_one_letter_code
_entity_poly.pdbx_strand_id
1 'polypeptide(L)'
;SNAALETLAIIAYKQPITKPELEMIRGVNSDYTLNTLLEKNLVTISGRAETVGRPLLYSTTDEFLKYFGLRTINDLPKPREIEEIMKDEDFLEQKRKIMMGDLEEEAEKSLDAESELINEIDDSENDLLNEDDTNYENTPE
;
A
#
# COMPACT_ATOMS: atom_id res chain seq x y z
N SER A 1 4.94 -2.89 -0.20
CA SER A 1 6.37 -3.25 -0.07
C SER A 1 7.04 -3.21 -1.44
N ASN A 2 8.33 -2.85 -1.51
CA ASN A 2 9.05 -2.73 -2.79
C ASN A 2 9.07 -4.06 -3.59
N ALA A 3 9.19 -5.20 -2.91
CA ALA A 3 9.19 -6.51 -3.55
C ALA A 3 7.86 -6.84 -4.27
N ALA A 4 6.72 -6.40 -3.72
CA ALA A 4 5.42 -6.60 -4.34
C ALA A 4 5.26 -5.74 -5.59
N LEU A 5 5.71 -4.47 -5.55
CA LEU A 5 5.68 -3.57 -6.69
C LEU A 5 6.58 -4.05 -7.83
N GLU A 6 7.79 -4.52 -7.52
CA GLU A 6 8.70 -5.11 -8.50
C GLU A 6 8.08 -6.34 -9.17
N THR A 7 7.51 -7.26 -8.38
CA THR A 7 6.82 -8.44 -8.88
C THR A 7 5.65 -8.07 -9.79
N LEU A 8 4.83 -7.11 -9.36
CA LEU A 8 3.69 -6.64 -10.13
C LEU A 8 4.11 -5.99 -11.45
N ALA A 9 5.16 -5.16 -11.43
CA ALA A 9 5.70 -4.52 -12.62
C ALA A 9 6.19 -5.56 -13.64
N ILE A 10 6.93 -6.58 -13.20
CA ILE A 10 7.39 -7.65 -14.10
C ILE A 10 6.20 -8.34 -14.75
N ILE A 11 5.18 -8.71 -13.98
CA ILE A 11 3.97 -9.34 -14.52
C ILE A 11 3.27 -8.41 -15.52
N ALA A 12 3.08 -7.14 -15.19
CA ALA A 12 2.40 -6.17 -16.06
C ALA A 12 3.07 -6.04 -17.43
N TYR A 13 4.40 -5.99 -17.49
CA TYR A 13 5.17 -5.83 -18.74
C TYR A 13 5.50 -7.14 -19.47
N LYS A 14 5.43 -8.30 -18.81
CA LYS A 14 5.82 -9.60 -19.38
C LYS A 14 4.69 -10.62 -19.48
N GLN A 15 3.47 -10.27 -19.06
CA GLN A 15 2.34 -11.18 -19.15
C GLN A 15 2.04 -11.65 -20.59
N PRO A 16 1.54 -12.88 -20.75
CA PRO A 16 1.39 -13.90 -19.71
C PRO A 16 2.75 -14.51 -19.31
N ILE A 17 3.02 -14.61 -18.00
CA ILE A 17 4.32 -15.10 -17.47
C ILE A 17 4.14 -16.23 -16.45
N THR A 18 5.07 -17.17 -16.40
CA THR A 18 5.09 -18.24 -15.38
C THR A 18 5.87 -17.84 -14.12
N LYS A 19 5.57 -18.47 -12.98
CA LYS A 19 6.32 -18.22 -11.73
C LYS A 19 7.83 -18.45 -11.88
N PRO A 20 8.32 -19.55 -12.50
CA PRO A 20 9.76 -19.74 -12.69
C PRO A 20 10.43 -18.64 -13.52
N GLU A 21 9.77 -18.15 -14.58
CA GLU A 21 10.29 -17.03 -15.39
C GLU A 21 10.34 -15.73 -14.58
N LEU A 22 9.29 -15.46 -13.80
CA LEU A 22 9.24 -14.32 -12.89
C LEU A 22 10.40 -14.37 -11.87
N GLU A 23 10.62 -15.51 -11.21
CA GLU A 23 11.69 -15.69 -10.23
C GLU A 23 13.08 -15.60 -10.87
N MET A 24 13.23 -16.06 -12.12
CA MET A 24 14.46 -15.90 -12.89
C MET A 24 14.79 -14.42 -13.15
N ILE A 25 13.78 -13.60 -13.46
CA ILE A 25 13.96 -12.16 -13.67
C ILE A 25 14.28 -11.45 -12.34
N ARG A 26 13.57 -11.79 -11.26
CA ARG A 26 13.76 -11.18 -9.94
C ARG A 26 15.04 -11.64 -9.23
N GLY A 27 15.54 -12.82 -9.57
CA GLY A 27 16.68 -13.45 -8.91
C GLY A 27 16.39 -13.97 -7.49
N VAL A 28 15.13 -13.94 -7.03
CA VAL A 28 14.71 -14.37 -5.69
C VAL A 28 13.33 -15.03 -5.73
N ASN A 29 13.00 -15.80 -4.69
CA ASN A 29 11.68 -16.42 -4.53
C ASN A 29 10.58 -15.35 -4.47
N SER A 30 9.45 -15.64 -5.11
CA SER A 30 8.33 -14.70 -5.27
C SER A 30 7.00 -15.23 -4.75
N ASP A 31 6.98 -16.33 -3.99
CA ASP A 31 5.74 -17.00 -3.57
C ASP A 31 4.84 -16.09 -2.73
N TYR A 32 5.41 -15.49 -1.68
CA TYR A 32 4.65 -14.61 -0.79
C TYR A 32 4.08 -13.40 -1.53
N THR A 33 4.92 -12.71 -2.31
CA THR A 33 4.50 -11.53 -3.09
C THR A 33 3.44 -11.86 -4.12
N LEU A 34 3.57 -13.01 -4.80
CA LEU A 34 2.60 -13.45 -5.79
C LEU A 34 1.24 -13.75 -5.13
N ASN A 35 1.24 -14.44 -3.99
CA ASN A 35 0.03 -14.70 -3.21
C ASN A 35 -0.64 -13.40 -2.75
N THR A 36 0.12 -12.45 -2.21
CA THR A 36 -0.43 -11.14 -1.81
C THR A 36 -1.05 -10.39 -3.00
N LEU A 37 -0.45 -10.44 -4.18
CA LEU A 37 -0.99 -9.78 -5.38
C LEU A 37 -2.25 -10.47 -5.91
N LEU A 38 -2.34 -11.80 -5.80
CA LEU A 38 -3.56 -12.56 -6.10
C LEU A 38 -4.68 -12.24 -5.10
N GLU A 39 -4.39 -12.18 -3.81
CA GLU A 39 -5.35 -11.81 -2.76
C GLU A 39 -5.90 -10.39 -2.93
N LYS A 40 -5.03 -9.46 -3.35
CA LYS A 40 -5.42 -8.08 -3.70
C LYS A 40 -6.10 -7.96 -5.06
N ASN A 41 -6.28 -9.07 -5.78
CA ASN A 41 -6.91 -9.12 -7.10
C ASN A 41 -6.21 -8.23 -8.15
N LEU A 42 -4.92 -7.92 -7.99
CA LEU A 42 -4.13 -7.15 -8.97
C LEU A 42 -3.54 -8.06 -10.06
N VAL A 43 -3.39 -9.34 -9.74
CA VAL A 43 -2.91 -10.41 -10.64
C VAL A 43 -3.92 -11.55 -10.61
N THR A 44 -4.02 -12.31 -11.71
CA THR A 44 -4.84 -13.52 -11.83
C THR A 44 -4.10 -14.62 -12.58
N ILE A 45 -4.64 -15.84 -12.51
CA ILE A 45 -4.20 -16.97 -13.33
C ILE A 45 -4.93 -16.90 -14.68
N SER A 46 -4.19 -16.64 -15.75
CA SER A 46 -4.75 -16.53 -17.12
C SER A 46 -4.74 -17.85 -17.88
N GLY A 47 -4.08 -18.88 -17.36
CA GLY A 47 -4.09 -20.21 -17.95
C GLY A 47 -2.92 -21.09 -17.49
N ARG A 48 -2.55 -22.04 -18.34
CA ARG A 48 -1.40 -22.92 -18.16
C ARG A 48 -0.54 -22.92 -19.41
N ALA A 49 0.78 -22.87 -19.26
CA ALA A 49 1.70 -22.93 -20.37
C ALA A 49 1.65 -24.31 -21.06
N GLU A 50 1.87 -24.33 -22.39
CA GLU A 50 1.98 -25.54 -23.20
C GLU A 50 3.41 -26.10 -23.20
N THR A 51 4.01 -26.21 -22.01
CA THR A 51 5.37 -26.69 -21.80
C THR A 51 5.41 -27.81 -20.76
N VAL A 52 6.59 -28.41 -20.55
CA VAL A 52 6.78 -29.48 -19.55
C VAL A 52 6.37 -28.99 -18.16
N GLY A 53 5.58 -29.78 -17.44
CA GLY A 53 5.03 -29.44 -16.12
C GLY A 53 3.82 -28.52 -16.15
N ARG A 54 3.47 -27.93 -17.31
CA ARG A 54 2.30 -27.07 -17.53
C ARG A 54 2.09 -26.04 -16.40
N PRO A 55 3.11 -25.20 -16.11
CA PRO A 55 3.04 -24.21 -15.05
C PRO A 55 1.91 -23.21 -15.29
N LEU A 56 1.43 -22.59 -14.21
CA LEU A 56 0.41 -21.54 -14.25
C LEU A 56 0.98 -20.29 -14.94
N LEU A 57 0.13 -19.63 -15.73
CA LEU A 57 0.39 -18.33 -16.33
C LEU A 57 -0.31 -17.24 -15.52
N TYR A 58 0.40 -16.15 -15.27
CA TYR A 58 -0.06 -15.00 -14.50
C TYR A 58 -0.19 -13.76 -15.39
N SER A 59 -1.22 -12.96 -15.12
CA SER A 59 -1.56 -11.73 -15.85
C SER A 59 -2.20 -10.71 -14.91
N THR A 60 -2.18 -9.44 -15.29
CA THR A 60 -2.88 -8.38 -14.53
C THR A 60 -4.39 -8.47 -14.74
N THR A 61 -5.15 -7.89 -13.81
CA THR A 61 -6.61 -7.86 -13.85
C THR A 61 -7.16 -6.51 -14.33
N ASP A 62 -8.48 -6.40 -14.46
CA ASP A 62 -9.15 -5.12 -14.64
C ASP A 62 -9.01 -4.21 -13.42
N GLU A 63 -8.87 -4.80 -12.22
CA GLU A 63 -8.67 -4.03 -10.99
C GLU A 63 -7.31 -3.34 -10.99
N PHE A 64 -6.27 -4.00 -11.52
CA PHE A 64 -5.00 -3.36 -11.79
C PHE A 64 -5.18 -2.14 -12.71
N LEU A 65 -5.90 -2.28 -13.84
CA LEU A 65 -6.10 -1.17 -14.77
C LEU A 65 -6.80 0.02 -14.10
N LYS A 66 -7.85 -0.22 -13.32
CA LYS A 66 -8.54 0.83 -12.55
C LYS A 66 -7.61 1.49 -11.54
N TYR A 67 -6.87 0.71 -10.77
CA TYR A 67 -5.97 1.22 -9.74
C TYR A 67 -4.89 2.15 -10.34
N PHE A 68 -4.38 1.82 -11.54
CA PHE A 68 -3.37 2.62 -12.24
C PHE A 68 -3.95 3.63 -13.25
N GLY A 69 -5.29 3.78 -13.32
CA GLY A 69 -5.94 4.73 -14.24
C GLY A 69 -5.73 4.44 -15.73
N LEU A 70 -5.52 3.17 -16.09
CA LEU A 70 -5.27 2.72 -17.45
C LEU A 70 -6.56 2.24 -18.10
N ARG A 71 -6.73 2.46 -19.42
CA ARG A 71 -7.86 1.87 -20.16
C ARG A 71 -7.50 0.47 -20.65
N THR A 72 -6.25 0.27 -21.05
CA THR A 72 -5.74 -1.01 -21.53
C THR A 72 -4.33 -1.24 -21.02
N ILE A 73 -3.88 -2.49 -21.06
CA ILE A 73 -2.50 -2.81 -20.70
C ILE A 73 -1.47 -2.17 -21.63
N ASN A 74 -1.86 -1.87 -22.87
CA ASN A 74 -0.97 -1.22 -23.85
C ASN A 74 -0.74 0.26 -23.54
N ASP A 75 -1.49 0.83 -22.59
CA ASP A 75 -1.31 2.20 -22.12
C ASP A 75 -0.11 2.30 -21.14
N LEU A 76 0.48 1.16 -20.75
CA LEU A 76 1.71 1.17 -19.96
C LEU A 76 2.85 1.83 -20.74
N PRO A 77 3.65 2.68 -20.08
CA PRO A 77 4.75 3.38 -20.72
C PRO A 77 5.80 2.40 -21.23
N LYS A 78 6.25 2.55 -22.47
CA LYS A 78 7.27 1.64 -23.01
C LYS A 78 8.61 1.92 -22.34
N PRO A 79 9.50 0.92 -22.20
CA PRO A 79 10.81 1.13 -21.58
C PRO A 79 11.63 2.30 -22.15
N ARG A 80 11.48 2.59 -23.45
CA ARG A 80 12.16 3.72 -24.11
C ARG A 80 11.56 5.09 -23.75
N GLU A 81 10.30 5.12 -23.35
CA GLU A 81 9.55 6.34 -23.00
C GLU A 81 9.70 6.66 -21.50
N ILE A 82 10.14 5.71 -20.67
CA ILE A 82 10.27 5.90 -19.20
C ILE A 82 11.23 7.05 -18.88
N GLU A 83 12.37 7.17 -19.56
CA GLU A 83 13.33 8.26 -19.30
C GLU A 83 12.78 9.65 -19.66
N GLU A 84 11.89 9.72 -20.65
CA GLU A 84 11.24 10.96 -21.06
C GLU A 84 10.12 11.33 -20.09
N ILE A 85 9.31 10.35 -19.68
CA ILE A 85 8.23 10.51 -18.69
C ILE A 85 8.80 10.90 -17.31
N MET A 86 9.95 10.34 -16.92
CA MET A 86 10.59 10.72 -15.64
C MET A 86 11.12 12.16 -15.63
N LYS A 87 11.22 12.81 -16.79
CA LYS A 87 11.60 14.22 -16.94
C LYS A 87 10.39 15.13 -17.17
N ASP A 88 9.19 14.56 -17.29
CA ASP A 88 7.95 15.30 -17.47
C ASP A 88 7.53 15.92 -16.13
N GLU A 89 7.42 17.25 -16.10
CA GLU A 89 7.08 18.01 -14.89
C GLU A 89 5.69 17.67 -14.35
N ASP A 90 4.72 17.39 -15.22
CA ASP A 90 3.34 17.06 -14.82
C ASP A 90 3.33 15.66 -14.15
N PHE A 91 4.10 14.71 -14.70
CA PHE A 91 4.27 13.39 -14.10
C PHE A 91 4.98 13.47 -12.74
N LEU A 92 6.00 14.32 -12.61
CA LEU A 92 6.72 14.55 -11.36
C LEU A 92 5.84 15.22 -10.29
N GLU A 93 4.96 16.14 -10.69
CA GLU A 93 3.99 16.76 -9.79
C GLU A 93 2.94 15.74 -9.32
N GLN A 94 2.40 14.92 -10.21
CA GLN A 94 1.48 13.84 -9.83
C GLN A 94 2.14 12.82 -8.90
N LYS A 95 3.36 12.39 -9.21
CA LYS A 95 4.15 11.49 -8.36
C LYS A 95 4.37 12.08 -6.97
N ARG A 96 4.73 13.37 -6.89
CA ARG A 96 4.87 14.09 -5.61
C ARG A 96 3.55 14.12 -4.86
N LYS A 97 2.43 14.39 -5.54
CA LYS A 97 1.11 14.44 -4.92
C LYS A 97 0.66 13.08 -4.35
N ILE A 98 0.94 11.99 -5.06
CA ILE A 98 0.66 10.62 -4.58
C ILE A 98 1.53 10.30 -3.36
N MET A 99 2.85 10.55 -3.43
CA MET A 99 3.75 10.34 -2.30
C MET A 99 3.41 11.21 -1.07
N MET A 100 2.94 12.42 -1.30
CA MET A 100 2.57 13.35 -0.22
C MET A 100 1.22 12.96 0.39
N GLY A 101 0.28 12.45 -0.39
CA GLY A 101 -0.98 11.88 0.12
C GLY A 101 -0.77 10.64 1.00
N ASP A 102 0.15 9.74 0.62
CA ASP A 102 0.51 8.59 1.46
C ASP A 102 1.15 9.04 2.80
N LEU A 103 2.00 10.09 2.76
CA LEU A 103 2.60 10.67 3.97
C LEU A 103 1.59 11.43 4.84
N GLU A 104 0.62 12.11 4.23
CA GLU A 104 -0.47 12.81 4.94
C GLU A 104 -1.39 11.79 5.63
N GLU A 105 -1.75 10.68 4.96
CA GLU A 105 -2.58 9.62 5.56
C GLU A 105 -1.88 8.91 6.73
N GLU A 106 -0.55 8.77 6.66
CA GLU A 106 0.26 8.18 7.73
C GLU A 106 0.46 9.16 8.90
N ALA A 107 0.60 10.46 8.61
CA ALA A 107 0.65 11.52 9.61
C ALA A 107 -0.70 11.70 10.33
N GLU A 108 -1.82 11.71 9.59
CA GLU A 108 -3.18 11.78 10.15
C GLU A 108 -3.47 10.59 11.08
N LYS A 109 -3.11 9.36 10.67
CA LYS A 109 -3.24 8.18 11.56
C LYS A 109 -2.39 8.29 12.82
N SER A 110 -1.20 8.91 12.75
CA SER A 110 -0.36 9.11 13.93
C SER A 110 -0.92 10.17 14.88
N LEU A 111 -1.51 11.24 14.32
CA LEU A 111 -2.16 12.31 15.09
C LEU A 111 -3.46 11.82 15.75
N ASP A 112 -4.25 11.02 15.04
CA ASP A 112 -5.47 10.42 15.57
C ASP A 112 -5.15 9.46 16.73
N ALA A 113 -4.13 8.60 16.58
CA ALA A 113 -3.67 7.70 17.63
C ALA A 113 -3.13 8.45 18.87
N GLU A 114 -2.40 9.55 18.66
CA GLU A 114 -1.90 10.38 19.76
C GLU A 114 -3.05 11.13 20.46
N SER A 115 -4.08 11.55 19.72
CA SER A 115 -5.27 12.18 20.27
C SER A 115 -6.15 11.21 21.08
N GLU A 116 -6.26 9.94 20.66
CA GLU A 116 -6.94 8.90 21.42
C GLU A 116 -6.23 8.60 22.76
N LEU A 117 -4.89 8.52 22.75
CA LEU A 117 -4.10 8.35 23.97
C LEU A 117 -4.24 9.53 24.96
N ILE A 118 -4.29 10.76 24.45
CA ILE A 118 -4.45 11.96 25.29
C ILE A 118 -5.84 11.98 25.93
N ASN A 119 -6.88 11.59 25.20
CA ASN A 119 -8.24 11.50 25.73
C ASN A 119 -8.38 10.41 26.79
N GLU A 120 -7.72 9.25 26.62
CA GLU A 120 -7.69 8.19 27.63
C GLU A 120 -6.97 8.61 28.93
N ILE A 121 -5.97 9.50 28.85
CA ILE A 121 -5.27 10.04 30.02
C ILE A 121 -6.12 11.07 30.76
N ASP A 122 -6.82 11.96 30.04
CA ASP A 122 -7.69 12.99 30.62
C ASP A 122 -8.90 12.38 31.38
N ASP A 123 -9.47 11.29 30.85
CA ASP A 123 -10.51 10.53 31.54
C ASP A 123 -10.01 9.86 32.84
N SER A 124 -8.71 9.58 32.96
CA SER A 124 -8.11 8.96 34.15
C SER A 124 -7.68 9.95 35.24
N GLU A 125 -7.39 11.21 34.90
CA GLU A 125 -7.05 12.26 35.88
C GLU A 125 -8.29 12.87 36.54
N ASN A 126 -9.45 12.84 35.87
CA ASN A 126 -10.70 13.40 36.38
C ASN A 126 -11.34 12.57 37.52
N ASP A 127 -10.97 11.30 37.66
CA ASP A 127 -11.42 10.42 38.75
C ASP A 127 -10.59 10.58 40.05
N LEU A 128 -9.44 11.27 40.01
CA LEU A 128 -8.56 11.44 41.18
C LEU A 128 -8.75 12.78 41.94
N LEU A 129 -9.65 13.66 41.48
CA LEU A 129 -9.88 14.98 42.08
C LEU A 129 -11.20 15.13 42.86
N ASN A 130 -11.95 14.05 43.06
CA ASN A 130 -13.20 14.05 43.84
C ASN A 130 -13.06 13.38 45.23
N GLU A 131 -11.93 13.55 45.92
CA GLU A 131 -11.80 13.18 47.33
C GLU A 131 -10.93 14.19 48.10
N ASP A 132 -11.42 15.42 48.31
CA ASP A 132 -11.17 16.11 49.59
C ASP A 132 -12.02 17.38 49.70
N ASP A 133 -13.13 17.27 50.42
CA ASP A 133 -13.77 18.44 51.03
C ASP A 133 -14.41 18.02 52.37
N THR A 134 -13.59 17.52 53.30
CA THR A 134 -14.02 17.40 54.71
C THR A 134 -13.80 18.72 55.45
N ASN A 135 -14.83 19.55 55.43
CA ASN A 135 -15.45 20.23 56.57
C ASN A 135 -14.50 20.83 57.66
N TYR A 136 -14.20 22.13 57.55
CA TYR A 136 -13.85 22.96 58.71
C TYR A 136 -15.01 23.91 59.01
N GLU A 137 -15.94 23.47 59.86
CA GLU A 137 -16.95 24.32 60.46
C GLU A 137 -16.34 25.31 61.45
N ASN A 138 -16.76 26.56 61.27
CA ASN A 138 -16.65 27.73 62.15
C ASN A 138 -16.63 27.46 63.66
N THR A 139 -15.71 28.11 64.37
CA THR A 139 -15.91 28.55 65.75
C THR A 139 -15.84 30.09 65.81
N PRO A 140 -16.90 30.79 66.24
CA PRO A 140 -16.83 32.21 66.60
C PRO A 140 -16.52 32.41 68.10
N GLU A 141 -16.00 33.61 68.38
CA GLU A 141 -15.47 34.22 69.62
C GLU A 141 -15.85 33.62 71.00
#